data_AF-M6ZY17-F1
#
_entry.id   AF-M6ZY17-F1
#
_cell.length_a   1.000
_cell.length_b   1.000
_cell.length_c   1.000
_cell.angle_alpha   90.00
_cell.angle_beta   90.00
_cell.angle_gamma   90.00
#
_symmetry.space_group_name_H-M   'P 1'
#
loop_
_entity.id
_entity.type
_entity.pdbx_description
1 polymer ?
#
loop_
_entity_poly.entity_id
_entity_poly.type
_entity_poly.pdbx_seq_one_letter_code
_entity_poly.pdbx_strand_id
1 'polypeptide(L)'
;MKPSTAGMFYLTFLGILLVTCGPSEKTKKLIDDSKKIFGTIPDKMPGGEVDTPELIQLGEKLYFEKRLSANDTQSCNSCHNVVGKAA
;
A
#
# COMPACT_ATOMS: atom_id res chain seq x y z
N MET A 1 -45.25 -34.09 -8.39
CA MET A 1 -44.23 -33.40 -9.21
C MET A 1 -42.87 -33.73 -8.62
N LYS A 2 -42.04 -34.53 -9.31
CA LYS A 2 -40.76 -35.03 -8.77
C LYS A 2 -39.65 -34.09 -9.25
N PRO A 3 -38.89 -33.43 -8.36
CA PRO A 3 -37.88 -32.46 -8.77
C PRO A 3 -36.81 -33.13 -9.64
N SER A 4 -36.42 -32.46 -10.72
CA SER A 4 -35.42 -32.95 -11.67
C SER A 4 -34.05 -33.06 -10.98
N THR A 5 -33.59 -34.29 -10.78
CA THR A 5 -32.28 -34.58 -10.17
C THR A 5 -31.14 -33.95 -10.95
N ALA A 6 -31.28 -33.79 -12.27
CA ALA A 6 -30.29 -33.14 -13.13
C ALA A 6 -30.07 -31.65 -12.79
N GLY A 7 -31.13 -30.91 -12.42
CA GLY A 7 -31.00 -29.50 -12.00
C GLY A 7 -30.29 -29.35 -10.66
N MET A 8 -30.48 -30.32 -9.75
CA MET A 8 -29.79 -30.36 -8.46
C MET A 8 -28.29 -30.63 -8.63
N PHE A 9 -27.92 -31.53 -9.55
CA PHE A 9 -26.51 -31.83 -9.87
C PHE A 9 -25.79 -30.67 -10.57
N TYR A 10 -26.48 -29.93 -11.46
CA TYR A 10 -25.88 -28.77 -12.15
C TYR A 10 -25.59 -27.61 -11.19
N LEU A 11 -26.51 -27.33 -10.26
CA LEU A 11 -26.32 -26.31 -9.21
C LEU A 11 -25.19 -26.67 -8.24
N THR A 12 -25.03 -27.94 -7.90
CA THR A 12 -23.92 -28.40 -7.05
C THR A 12 -22.58 -28.35 -7.78
N PHE A 13 -22.52 -28.72 -9.06
CA PHE A 13 -21.29 -28.64 -9.87
C PHE A 13 -20.83 -27.19 -10.09
N LEU A 14 -21.77 -26.27 -10.35
CA LEU A 14 -21.51 -24.83 -10.46
C LEU A 14 -21.05 -24.22 -9.12
N GLY A 15 -21.63 -24.69 -8.00
CA GLY A 15 -21.20 -24.30 -6.65
C GLY A 15 -19.77 -24.76 -6.31
N ILE A 16 -19.38 -25.97 -6.71
CA ILE A 16 -18.02 -26.49 -6.51
C ILE A 16 -16.99 -25.69 -7.31
N LEU A 17 -17.31 -25.32 -8.56
CA LEU A 17 -16.44 -24.49 -9.41
C LEU A 17 -16.15 -23.09 -8.80
N LEU A 18 -17.08 -22.51 -8.05
CA LEU A 18 -16.89 -21.21 -7.40
C LEU A 18 -16.03 -21.30 -6.13
N VAL A 19 -15.95 -22.46 -5.48
CA VAL A 19 -15.22 -22.67 -4.22
C VAL A 19 -13.71 -22.90 -4.42
N THR A 20 -13.26 -23.23 -5.63
CA THR A 20 -11.83 -23.51 -5.90
C THR A 20 -10.99 -22.28 -6.23
N CYS A 21 -11.59 -21.09 -6.30
CA CYS A 21 -10.87 -19.85 -6.61
C CYS A 21 -10.36 -19.20 -5.31
N GLY A 22 -9.10 -19.45 -4.94
CA GLY A 22 -8.49 -18.84 -3.75
C GLY A 22 -7.01 -19.19 -3.57
N PRO A 23 -6.29 -18.47 -2.70
CA PRO A 23 -4.88 -18.75 -2.40
C PRO A 23 -4.72 -20.10 -1.71
N SER A 24 -3.65 -20.82 -2.04
CA SER A 24 -3.30 -22.09 -1.40
C SER A 24 -3.11 -21.93 0.11
N GLU A 25 -3.30 -22.99 0.88
CA GLU A 25 -3.03 -22.98 2.34
C GLU A 25 -1.60 -22.56 2.66
N LYS A 26 -0.64 -22.96 1.82
CA LYS A 26 0.76 -22.50 1.92
C LYS A 26 0.87 -20.99 1.77
N THR A 27 0.14 -20.39 0.81
CA THR A 27 0.12 -18.95 0.58
C THR A 27 -0.52 -18.22 1.76
N LYS A 28 -1.63 -18.73 2.31
CA LYS A 28 -2.27 -18.17 3.51
C LYS A 28 -1.33 -18.18 4.71
N LYS A 29 -0.68 -19.31 4.97
CA LYS A 29 0.33 -19.44 6.04
C LYS A 29 1.49 -18.45 5.86
N LEU A 30 1.99 -18.27 4.63
CA LEU A 30 3.05 -17.31 4.36
C LEU A 30 2.62 -15.86 4.65
N ILE A 31 1.38 -15.49 4.31
CA ILE A 31 0.82 -14.17 4.63
C ILE A 31 0.72 -14.00 6.15
N ASP A 32 0.24 -15.01 6.88
CA ASP A 32 0.11 -14.94 8.34
C ASP A 32 1.48 -14.86 9.03
N ASP A 33 2.48 -15.60 8.53
CA ASP A 33 3.85 -15.50 9.04
C ASP A 33 4.49 -14.15 8.71
N SER A 34 4.22 -13.59 7.52
CA SER A 34 4.66 -12.25 7.11
C SER A 34 4.16 -11.16 8.07
N LYS A 35 2.88 -11.20 8.45
CA LYS A 35 2.26 -10.24 9.39
C LYS A 35 2.86 -10.24 10.79
N LYS A 36 3.58 -11.31 11.19
CA LYS A 36 4.29 -11.37 12.47
C LYS A 36 5.60 -10.58 12.46
N ILE A 37 6.13 -10.27 11.28
CA ILE A 37 7.43 -9.62 11.07
C ILE A 37 7.25 -8.21 10.51
N PHE A 38 6.32 -8.03 9.58
CA PHE A 38 6.09 -6.78 8.88
C PHE A 38 4.81 -6.08 9.38
N GLY A 39 4.88 -4.74 9.48
CA GLY A 39 3.73 -3.89 9.73
C GLY A 39 3.25 -3.17 8.45
N THR A 40 2.12 -2.49 8.56
CA THR A 40 1.66 -1.54 7.55
C THR A 40 2.20 -0.15 7.85
N ILE A 41 2.49 0.63 6.82
CA ILE A 41 2.80 2.05 6.99
C ILE A 41 1.53 2.74 7.53
N PRO A 42 1.62 3.50 8.63
CA PRO A 42 0.46 4.21 9.18
C PRO A 42 0.00 5.34 8.26
N ASP A 43 -1.29 5.71 8.34
CA ASP A 43 -1.87 6.79 7.54
C ASP A 43 -1.27 8.18 7.85
N LYS A 44 -0.69 8.35 9.04
CA LYS A 44 0.00 9.57 9.48
C LYS A 44 1.41 9.25 9.93
N MET A 45 2.33 10.18 9.67
CA MET A 45 3.72 10.06 10.11
C MET A 45 3.78 10.07 11.66
N PRO A 46 4.33 9.02 12.30
CA PRO A 46 4.55 9.03 13.74
C PRO A 46 5.50 10.17 14.12
N GLY A 47 5.15 10.94 15.15
CA GLY A 47 5.92 12.12 15.57
C GLY A 47 5.53 13.43 14.87
N GLY A 48 4.62 13.39 13.89
CA GLY A 48 4.08 14.57 13.20
C GLY A 48 2.79 15.13 13.81
N GLU A 49 2.45 14.76 15.05
CA GLU A 49 1.16 15.11 15.67
C GLU A 49 0.99 16.62 15.92
N VAL A 50 2.10 17.37 15.94
CA VAL A 50 2.15 18.82 16.15
C VAL A 50 2.43 19.61 14.87
N ASP A 51 2.57 18.94 13.72
CA ASP A 51 2.80 19.60 12.44
C ASP A 51 1.57 20.43 12.05
N THR A 52 1.80 21.69 11.67
CA THR A 52 0.73 22.55 11.16
C THR A 52 0.78 22.63 9.64
N PRO A 53 -0.34 22.95 8.96
CA PRO A 53 -0.34 23.17 7.52
C PRO A 53 0.69 24.22 7.06
N GLU A 54 0.95 25.25 7.88
CA GLU A 54 1.92 26.29 7.60
C GLU A 54 3.36 25.78 7.70
N LEU A 55 3.67 24.95 8.69
CA LEU A 55 4.99 24.31 8.83
C LEU A 55 5.27 23.34 7.69
N ILE A 56 4.28 22.56 7.28
CA ILE A 56 4.39 21.63 6.15
C ILE A 56 4.69 22.41 4.86
N GLN A 57 3.92 23.46 4.57
CA GLN A 57 4.13 24.31 3.39
C GLN A 57 5.49 25.01 3.40
N LEU A 58 5.94 25.47 4.57
CA LEU A 58 7.27 26.06 4.70
C LEU A 58 8.36 25.02 4.44
N GLY A 59 8.26 23.84 5.07
CA GLY A 59 9.21 22.74 4.89
C GLY A 59 9.31 22.29 3.44
N GLU A 60 8.19 22.18 2.73
CA GLU A 60 8.17 21.88 1.30
C GLU A 60 8.96 22.92 0.50
N LYS A 61 8.70 24.22 0.71
CA LYS A 61 9.47 25.28 0.01
C LYS A 61 10.97 25.17 0.27
N LEU A 62 11.36 24.95 1.53
CA LEU A 62 12.76 24.82 1.92
C LEU A 62 13.42 23.57 1.34
N TYR A 63 12.70 22.47 1.20
CA TYR A 63 13.19 21.22 0.60
C TYR A 63 13.69 21.42 -0.84
N PHE A 64 13.03 22.31 -1.58
CA PHE A 64 13.38 22.66 -2.96
C PHE A 64 14.27 23.91 -3.08
N GLU A 65 14.53 24.63 -1.99
CA GLU A 65 15.31 25.87 -1.99
C GLU A 65 16.81 25.60 -2.19
N LYS A 66 17.38 26.16 -3.25
CA LYS A 66 18.81 26.03 -3.57
C LYS A 66 19.66 27.06 -2.85
N ARG A 67 19.07 28.20 -2.49
CA ARG A 67 19.75 29.30 -1.80
C ARG A 67 20.17 28.97 -0.36
N LEU A 68 19.76 27.82 0.15
CA LEU A 68 20.28 27.28 1.41
C LEU A 68 21.69 26.70 1.24
N SER A 69 22.08 26.30 0.04
CA SER A 69 23.45 25.86 -0.24
C SER A 69 24.40 27.05 -0.37
N ALA A 70 25.66 26.88 0.04
CA ALA A 70 26.65 27.96 0.06
C ALA A 70 26.95 28.59 -1.32
N ASN A 71 26.58 27.91 -2.41
CA ASN A 71 26.79 28.36 -3.79
C ASN A 71 25.50 28.44 -4.61
N ASP A 72 24.33 28.40 -3.97
CA ASP A 72 23.01 28.51 -4.61
C ASP A 72 22.69 27.44 -5.67
N THR A 73 23.37 26.29 -5.67
CA THR A 73 23.19 25.25 -6.70
C THR A 73 22.43 24.01 -6.24
N GLN A 74 22.39 23.73 -4.93
CA GLN A 74 21.91 22.46 -4.39
C GLN A 74 20.76 22.66 -3.40
N SER A 75 19.70 21.86 -3.50
CA SER A 75 18.65 21.72 -2.48
C SER A 75 18.63 20.28 -1.93
N CYS A 76 17.74 20.01 -0.97
CA CYS A 76 17.52 18.63 -0.50
C CYS A 76 17.07 17.72 -1.65
N ASN A 77 16.14 18.21 -2.49
CA ASN A 77 15.61 17.46 -3.63
C ASN A 77 16.66 17.11 -4.69
N SER A 78 17.76 17.87 -4.78
CA SER A 78 18.82 17.57 -5.75
C SER A 78 19.47 16.20 -5.52
N CYS A 79 19.51 15.69 -4.27
CA CYS A 79 19.96 14.33 -3.94
C CYS A 79 18.82 13.38 -3.56
N HIS A 80 17.78 13.89 -2.88
CA HIS A 80 16.60 13.11 -2.47
C HIS A 80 15.43 13.45 -3.39
N ASN A 81 15.46 12.95 -4.62
CA ASN A 81 14.49 13.35 -5.63
C ASN A 81 13.11 12.74 -5.39
N VAL A 82 12.13 13.58 -5.04
CA VAL A 82 10.72 13.16 -4.82
C VAL A 82 9.79 13.51 -5.98
N VAL A 83 10.26 14.28 -6.96
CA VAL A 83 9.48 14.73 -8.14
C VAL A 83 9.73 13.86 -9.38
N GLY A 84 10.94 13.34 -9.54
CA GLY A 84 11.38 12.54 -10.68
C GLY A 84 11.61 11.10 -10.29
N LYS A 85 10.55 10.36 -9.97
CA LYS A 85 10.50 8.89 -9.75
C LYS A 85 11.79 8.24 -9.21
N ALA A 86 11.80 8.01 -7.90
CA ALA A 86 12.37 6.78 -7.35
C ALA A 86 11.35 6.15 -6.40
N ALA A 87 10.53 5.28 -6.96
CA ALA A 87 10.09 4.03 -6.35
C ALA A 87 10.26 2.96 -7.42
#